data_AF-A0A3M1CA00-F1
#
_entry.id   AF-A0A3M1CA00-F1
#
_cell.length_a   1.000
_cell.length_b   1.000
_cell.length_c   1.000
_cell.angle_alpha   90.00
_cell.angle_beta   90.00
_cell.angle_gamma   90.00
#
_symmetry.space_group_name_H-M   'P 1'
#
loop_
_entity.id
_entity.type
_entity.pdbx_description
1 polymer ?
#
loop_
_entity_poly.entity_id
_entity_poly.type
_entity_poly.pdbx_seq_one_letter_code
_entity_poly.pdbx_strand_id
1 'polypeptide(L)'
;LLMAREIAMKNGLYYVYTGNVHHQEGDTTFCHKCHQPLIVRDWYEIKAFYLKNGSCPNCGTPCAGVFEEAPGHWGNKRQAVYFSSSETQ
;
A
#
# COMPACT_ATOMS: atom_id res chain seq x y z
N LEU A 1 13.86 6.49 10.02
CA LEU A 1 12.61 6.02 9.36
C LEU A 1 12.00 4.83 10.10
N LEU A 2 12.74 3.76 10.37
CA LEU A 2 12.23 2.58 11.08
C LEU A 2 11.67 2.90 12.48
N MET A 3 12.42 3.63 13.31
CA MET A 3 11.95 4.06 14.64
C MET A 3 10.67 4.90 14.57
N ALA A 4 10.53 5.77 13.57
CA ALA A 4 9.32 6.59 13.39
C ALA A 4 8.11 5.72 13.05
N ARG A 5 8.29 4.67 12.23
CA ARG A 5 7.24 3.67 11.95
C ARG A 5 6.78 2.96 13.21
N GLU A 6 7.71 2.50 14.04
CA GLU A 6 7.37 1.84 15.30
C GLU A 6 6.58 2.75 16.25
N ILE A 7 7.00 4.01 16.40
CA ILE A 7 6.30 4.99 17.23
C ILE A 7 4.88 5.22 16.69
N ALA A 8 4.73 5.41 15.38
CA ALA A 8 3.43 5.61 14.75
C ALA A 8 2.49 4.42 14.96
N MET A 9 2.99 3.19 14.80
CA MET A 9 2.20 1.97 15.06
C MET A 9 1.79 1.86 16.53
N LYS A 10 2.69 2.18 17.48
CA LYS A 10 2.38 2.21 18.91
C LYS A 10 1.31 3.25 19.28
N ASN A 11 1.15 4.30 18.48
CA ASN A 11 0.09 5.30 18.62
C ASN A 11 -1.22 4.91 17.91
N GLY A 12 -1.34 3.67 17.40
CA GLY A 12 -2.59 3.15 16.81
C GLY A 12 -2.74 3.37 15.31
N LEU A 13 -1.70 3.83 14.61
CA LEU A 13 -1.72 3.88 13.15
C LEU A 13 -1.50 2.47 12.56
N TYR A 14 -2.44 2.01 11.74
CA TYR A 14 -2.40 0.66 11.18
C TYR A 14 -1.52 0.48 9.94
N TYR A 15 -1.46 1.50 9.08
CA TYR A 15 -0.83 1.42 7.75
C TYR A 15 0.28 2.46 7.62
N VAL A 16 1.44 2.17 8.21
CA VAL A 16 2.60 3.08 8.24
C VAL A 16 3.73 2.52 7.37
N TYR A 17 4.08 3.26 6.32
CA TYR A 17 5.07 2.84 5.34
C TYR A 17 6.38 3.63 5.45
N THR A 18 7.50 3.00 5.10
CA THR A 18 8.82 3.63 5.08
C THR A 18 9.20 4.05 3.67
N GLY A 19 9.07 5.34 3.35
CA GLY A 19 9.44 5.84 2.02
C GLY A 19 10.96 5.83 1.76
N ASN A 20 11.37 5.57 0.51
CA ASN A 20 12.75 5.63 0.01
C ASN A 20 13.75 4.73 0.77
N VAL A 21 13.30 3.60 1.31
CA VAL A 21 14.14 2.57 1.93
C VAL A 21 13.71 1.20 1.42
N HIS A 22 14.66 0.34 1.05
CA HIS A 22 14.36 -1.08 0.79
C HIS A 22 14.15 -1.80 2.12
N HIS A 23 12.90 -1.86 2.56
CA HIS A 23 12.51 -2.54 3.78
C HIS A 23 11.14 -3.17 3.59
N GLN A 24 11.11 -4.41 3.09
CA GLN A 24 9.89 -5.11 2.71
C GLN A 24 8.82 -5.13 3.81
N GLU A 25 9.20 -5.26 5.09
CA GLU A 25 8.23 -5.21 6.19
C GLU A 25 7.62 -3.80 6.34
N GLY A 26 8.42 -2.76 6.14
CA GLY A 26 7.94 -1.38 6.10
C GLY A 26 7.12 -1.05 4.86
N ASP A 27 7.30 -1.80 3.77
CA ASP A 27 6.58 -1.59 2.51
C ASP A 27 5.31 -2.45 2.41
N THR A 28 5.20 -3.51 3.21
CA THR A 28 4.07 -4.46 3.19
C THR A 28 2.84 -3.87 3.87
N THR A 29 1.68 -4.00 3.21
CA THR A 29 0.37 -3.80 3.85
C THR A 29 0.01 -5.06 4.61
N PHE A 30 -0.11 -4.95 5.94
CA PHE A 30 -0.59 -6.02 6.81
C PHE A 30 -2.05 -5.82 7.18
N CYS A 31 -2.77 -6.91 7.44
CA CYS A 31 -4.10 -6.84 8.04
C CYS A 31 -4.00 -6.26 9.45
N HIS A 32 -4.70 -5.15 9.69
CA HIS A 32 -4.64 -4.49 10.99
C HIS A 32 -5.26 -5.29 12.15
N LYS A 33 -6.00 -6.37 11.86
CA LYS A 33 -6.59 -7.26 12.86
C LYS A 33 -5.74 -8.50 13.13
N CYS A 34 -5.44 -9.29 12.09
CA CYS A 34 -4.76 -10.57 12.24
C CYS A 34 -3.27 -10.56 11.85
N HIS A 35 -2.74 -9.41 11.40
CA HIS A 35 -1.35 -9.24 10.99
C HIS A 35 -0.89 -10.11 9.80
N GLN A 36 -1.81 -10.77 9.10
CA GLN A 36 -1.50 -11.46 7.84
C GLN A 36 -1.00 -10.43 6.79
N PRO A 37 0.07 -10.70 6.05
CA PRO A 37 0.46 -9.87 4.91
C PRO A 37 -0.65 -9.89 3.85
N LEU A 38 -1.04 -8.72 3.36
CA LEU A 38 -2.11 -8.55 2.35
C LEU A 38 -1.54 -8.10 1.01
N ILE A 39 -0.63 -7.13 1.02
CA ILE A 39 0.07 -6.68 -0.18
C ILE A 39 1.54 -6.58 0.17
N VAL A 40 2.35 -7.49 -0.37
CA VAL A 40 3.80 -7.49 -0.17
C VAL A 40 4.42 -6.67 -1.28
N ARG A 41 5.18 -5.65 -0.89
CA ARG A 41 5.89 -4.77 -1.81
C ARG A 41 7.37 -4.77 -1.49
N ASP A 42 8.17 -4.58 -2.53
CA ASP A 42 9.54 -4.14 -2.42
C ASP A 42 9.66 -2.91 -3.32
N TRP A 43 9.68 -1.74 -2.68
CA TRP A 43 9.69 -0.46 -3.38
C TRP A 43 8.47 -0.30 -4.32
N TYR A 44 8.67 -0.09 -5.62
CA TYR A 44 7.58 0.03 -6.60
C TYR A 44 7.04 -1.30 -7.13
N GLU A 45 7.57 -2.44 -6.68
CA GLU A 45 7.16 -3.76 -7.16
C GLU A 45 6.20 -4.44 -6.19
N ILE A 46 5.08 -4.96 -6.71
CA ILE A 46 4.16 -5.82 -5.95
C ILE A 46 4.66 -7.26 -6.09
N LYS A 47 5.14 -7.84 -4.98
CA LYS A 47 5.61 -9.23 -4.91
C LYS A 47 4.47 -10.21 -4.63
N ALA A 48 3.46 -9.78 -3.88
CA ALA A 48 2.26 -10.58 -3.62
C ALA A 48 1.05 -9.70 -3.36
N PHE A 49 -0.12 -10.20 -3.75
CA PHE A 49 -1.42 -9.56 -3.55
C PHE A 49 -2.44 -10.60 -3.11
N TYR A 50 -2.90 -10.52 -1.87
CA TYR A 50 -3.74 -11.53 -1.23
C TYR A 50 -5.15 -11.01 -0.87
N LEU A 51 -5.44 -9.74 -1.11
CA LEU A 51 -6.78 -9.20 -0.86
C LEU A 51 -7.82 -9.94 -1.70
N LYS A 52 -8.98 -10.21 -1.08
CA LYS A 52 -10.16 -10.70 -1.78
C LYS A 52 -11.29 -9.70 -1.55
N ASN A 53 -11.77 -9.06 -2.62
CA ASN A 53 -12.79 -8.01 -2.56
C ASN A 53 -12.44 -6.92 -1.53
N GLY A 54 -11.20 -6.45 -1.55
CA GLY A 54 -10.70 -5.43 -0.61
C GLY A 54 -10.55 -5.90 0.84
N SER A 55 -10.72 -7.18 1.15
CA SER A 55 -10.71 -7.73 2.52
C SER A 55 -9.61 -8.77 2.73
N CYS A 56 -9.20 -8.93 3.99
CA CYS A 56 -8.28 -9.98 4.40
C CYS A 56 -8.92 -11.36 4.16
N PRO A 57 -8.25 -12.28 3.43
CA PRO A 57 -8.81 -13.60 3.17
C PRO A 57 -8.84 -14.50 4.42
N ASN A 58 -8.01 -14.19 5.43
CA ASN A 58 -7.89 -14.98 6.64
C ASN A 58 -8.95 -14.63 7.70
N CYS A 59 -9.19 -13.34 7.96
CA CYS A 59 -10.09 -12.91 9.04
C CYS A 59 -11.28 -12.04 8.57
N GLY A 60 -11.42 -11.82 7.26
CA GLY A 60 -12.52 -11.05 6.67
C GLY A 60 -12.50 -9.55 6.94
N THR A 61 -11.47 -9.04 7.64
CA THR A 61 -11.39 -7.62 7.97
C THR A 61 -11.14 -6.78 6.70
N PRO A 62 -11.95 -5.75 6.43
CA PRO A 62 -11.73 -4.85 5.30
C PRO A 62 -10.38 -4.13 5.42
N CYS A 63 -9.62 -4.11 4.33
CA CYS A 63 -8.44 -3.27 4.23
C CYS A 63 -8.88 -1.87 3.79
N ALA A 64 -8.36 -0.82 4.45
CA ALA A 64 -8.69 0.55 4.05
C ALA A 64 -8.05 0.87 2.69
N GLY A 65 -8.86 1.37 1.75
CA GLY A 65 -8.45 1.71 0.39
C GLY A 65 -9.48 1.30 -0.66
N VAL A 66 -9.20 1.65 -1.92
CA VAL A 66 -9.96 1.16 -3.09
C VAL A 66 -9.06 0.19 -3.84
N PHE A 67 -9.54 -1.04 -4.04
CA PHE A 67 -8.75 -2.12 -4.61
C PHE A 67 -9.52 -2.77 -5.75
N GLU A 68 -8.81 -3.01 -6.85
CA GLU A 68 -9.23 -3.92 -7.90
C GLU A 68 -9.10 -5.38 -7.43
N GLU A 69 -9.69 -6.32 -8.17
CA GLU A 69 -9.60 -7.76 -7.86
C GLU A 69 -8.18 -8.32 -7.98
N ALA A 70 -7.32 -7.70 -8.80
CA ALA A 70 -5.96 -8.13 -9.07
C ALA A 70 -5.00 -6.91 -9.17
N PRO A 71 -3.70 -7.09 -8.91
CA PRO A 71 -2.72 -6.04 -9.12
C PRO A 71 -2.60 -5.70 -10.62
N GLY A 72 -2.55 -4.42 -10.94
CA GLY A 72 -2.25 -3.96 -12.29
C GLY A 72 -0.79 -4.24 -12.71
N HIS A 73 -0.48 -3.98 -13.97
CA HIS A 73 0.83 -4.23 -14.58
C HIS A 73 1.67 -2.95 -14.79
N TRP A 74 1.47 -1.92 -13.95
CA TRP A 74 2.17 -0.63 -14.08
C TRP A 74 3.69 -0.77 -13.87
N GLY A 75 4.09 -1.46 -12.80
CA GLY A 75 5.50 -1.64 -12.42
C GLY A 75 6.19 -0.34 -11.99
N ASN A 76 7.52 -0.32 -12.02
CA ASN A 76 8.34 0.81 -11.63
C ASN A 76 8.45 1.88 -12.75
N LYS A 77 7.31 2.44 -13.18
CA LYS A 77 7.25 3.44 -14.26
C LYS A 77 6.84 4.81 -13.75
N ARG A 78 7.35 5.85 -14.40
CA ARG A 78 6.94 7.25 -14.23
C ARG A 78 6.23 7.70 -15.49
N GLN A 79 5.11 8.41 -15.34
CA GLN A 79 4.41 9.06 -16.43
C GLN A 79 4.25 10.53 -16.11
N ALA A 80 4.76 11.39 -16.99
CA ALA A 80 4.52 12.81 -16.90
C ALA A 80 3.05 13.09 -17.23
N VAL A 81 2.40 13.90 -16.41
CA VAL A 81 1.03 14.38 -16.63
C VAL A 81 1.11 15.84 -17.03
N TYR A 82 0.54 16.17 -18.19
CA TYR A 82 0.44 17.53 -18.69
C TYR A 82 -1.02 17.97 -18.58
N PHE A 83 -1.26 19.06 -17.86
CA PHE A 83 -2.59 19.67 -17.79
C PHE A 83 -2.74 20.65 -18.95
N SER A 84 -3.83 20.54 -19.71
CA SER A 84 -4.23 21.61 -20.63
C SER A 84 -4.85 22.73 -19.83
N SER A 85 -4.32 23.95 -19.95
CA SER A 85 -4.98 25.16 -19.43
C SER A 85 -6.27 25.39 -20.21
N SER A 86 -7.41 25.27 -19.56
CA SER A 86 -8.69 25.69 -20.13
C SER A 86 -8.73 27.22 -20.19
N GLU A 87 -8.74 27.79 -21.39
CA GLU A 87 -9.03 29.20 -21.61
C GLU A 87 -10.47 29.49 -21.17
N THR A 88 -10.61 30.31 -20.13
CA THR A 88 -11.89 30.89 -19.74
C THR A 88 -12.23 31.97 -20.77
N GLN A 89 -13.32 31.75 -21.52
CA GLN A 89 -13.92 32.74 -22.40
C GLN A 89 -14.87 33.64 -21.61
#